data_AF-A0A5J4YHQ3-F1
#
_entry.id   AF-A0A5J4YHQ3-F1
#
_cell.length_a   1.000
_cell.length_b   1.000
_cell.length_c   1.000
_cell.angle_alpha   90.00
_cell.angle_beta   90.00
_cell.angle_gamma   90.00
#
_symmetry.space_group_name_H-M   'P 1'
#
loop_
_entity.id
_entity.type
_entity.pdbx_description
1 polymer ?
#
loop_
_entity_poly.entity_id
_entity_poly.type
_entity_poly.pdbx_seq_one_letter_code
_entity_poly.pdbx_strand_id
1 'polypeptide(L)'
;QLTDMQGPSVSFNQVREEKTQHQVGGTASGVPDSRTFYKRALPCPPAVAFSSSEGRTMFADALLDGTLQGFFKLIEQFRTQDEPAFCGLASLAMVLNALAIDPRRAWKGPWRWFHEQMLDCCQPLSTVIETGINLDQQAACLARCNGAMAELVRYDSLSEEKFRATIQEICASDQQHVIVSYSRKQFLQTG
;
A
#
# COMPACT_ATOMS: atom_id res chain seq x y z
N GLN A 1 27.34 23.07 -19.21
CA GLN A 1 26.05 23.70 -18.82
C GLN A 1 25.41 22.91 -17.69
N LEU A 2 26.05 22.84 -16.51
CA LEU A 2 25.56 22.13 -15.32
C LEU A 2 25.61 23.03 -14.06
N THR A 3 25.88 24.31 -14.24
CA THR A 3 26.16 25.25 -13.15
C THR A 3 24.91 25.88 -12.53
N ASP A 4 23.71 25.66 -13.11
CA ASP A 4 22.47 26.34 -12.69
C ASP A 4 21.48 25.46 -11.89
N MET A 5 21.88 24.28 -11.42
CA MET A 5 20.99 23.38 -10.65
C MET A 5 21.24 23.37 -9.14
N GLN A 6 21.70 24.47 -8.54
CA GLN A 6 21.84 24.58 -7.09
C GLN A 6 20.64 25.29 -6.46
N GLY A 7 19.51 24.56 -6.36
CA GLY A 7 18.40 24.96 -5.52
C GLY A 7 18.72 24.77 -4.03
N PRO A 8 17.93 25.35 -3.11
CA PRO A 8 18.11 25.12 -1.67
C PRO A 8 17.91 23.63 -1.33
N SER A 9 18.80 23.07 -0.51
CA SER A 9 18.70 21.70 0.00
C SER A 9 18.50 21.69 1.52
N VAL A 10 17.64 20.80 2.02
CA VAL A 10 17.41 20.57 3.45
C VAL A 10 17.67 19.10 3.77
N SER A 11 18.45 18.83 4.83
CA SER A 11 18.72 17.49 5.33
C SER A 11 17.93 17.23 6.61
N PHE A 12 17.35 16.03 6.73
CA PHE A 12 16.54 15.61 7.88
C PHE A 12 17.24 14.47 8.61
N ASN A 13 17.26 14.51 9.94
CA ASN A 13 17.73 13.42 10.79
C ASN A 13 16.73 13.21 11.93
N GLN A 14 16.54 11.94 12.33
CA GLN A 14 15.77 11.65 13.53
C GLN A 14 16.53 12.18 14.76
N VAL A 15 15.85 12.96 15.60
CA VAL A 15 16.39 13.33 16.93
C VAL A 15 16.39 12.07 17.79
N ARG A 16 17.49 11.81 18.53
CA ARG A 16 17.55 10.68 19.48
C ARG A 16 16.37 10.79 20.46
N GLU A 17 15.58 9.72 20.60
CA GLU A 17 14.50 9.65 21.57
C GLU A 17 15.11 9.69 23.00
N GLU A 18 14.98 10.81 23.70
CA GLU A 18 15.13 10.84 25.15
C GLU A 18 13.91 10.13 25.76
N LYS A 19 14.14 9.11 26.60
CA LYS A 19 13.07 8.36 27.27
C LYS A 19 12.35 9.24 28.30
N THR A 20 11.40 10.07 27.90
CA THR A 20 10.51 10.75 28.85
C THR A 20 9.36 9.81 29.20
N GLN A 21 9.48 9.10 30.33
CA GLN A 21 8.35 8.38 30.94
C GLN A 21 7.27 9.39 31.32
N HIS A 22 6.17 9.47 30.56
CA HIS A 22 4.97 10.15 31.02
C HIS A 22 4.17 9.20 31.92
N GLN A 23 4.35 9.33 33.23
CA GLN A 23 3.38 8.85 34.21
C GLN A 23 2.15 9.78 34.13
N VAL A 24 1.02 9.25 33.67
CA VAL A 24 -0.27 9.94 33.81
C VAL A 24 -0.97 9.39 35.04
N GLY A 25 -0.90 10.14 36.14
CA GLY A 25 -1.78 9.99 37.29
C GLY A 25 -3.00 10.90 37.15
N GLY A 26 -4.17 10.44 37.61
CA GLY A 26 -5.33 11.31 37.87
C GLY A 26 -6.64 10.84 37.25
N THR A 27 -7.59 10.51 38.12
CA THR A 27 -8.97 10.08 37.87
C THR A 27 -9.88 11.23 37.40
N ALA A 28 -10.63 11.04 36.31
CA ALA A 28 -11.91 11.69 36.07
C ALA A 28 -12.75 10.88 35.07
N SER A 29 -14.00 10.63 35.44
CA SER A 29 -15.03 9.90 34.71
C SER A 29 -15.48 10.65 33.44
N GLY A 30 -15.39 9.96 32.29
CA GLY A 30 -15.72 10.48 30.97
C GLY A 30 -14.51 10.43 30.03
N VAL A 31 -13.91 9.25 29.85
CA VAL A 31 -12.65 9.10 29.11
C VAL A 31 -12.97 8.89 27.62
N PRO A 32 -12.72 9.87 26.71
CA PRO A 32 -12.61 9.54 25.29
C PRO A 32 -11.51 8.50 25.15
N ASP A 33 -11.71 7.47 24.32
CA ASP A 33 -10.78 6.34 24.21
C ASP A 33 -9.37 6.87 23.88
N SER A 34 -8.54 6.99 24.92
CA SER A 34 -7.23 7.65 24.88
C SER A 34 -6.15 6.73 24.31
N ARG A 35 -6.57 5.57 23.78
CA ARG A 35 -5.71 4.56 23.19
C ARG A 35 -5.25 5.00 21.81
N THR A 36 -4.19 5.80 21.80
CA THR A 36 -3.37 6.02 20.61
C THR A 36 -2.30 4.93 20.50
N PHE A 37 -1.88 4.60 19.28
CA PHE A 37 -0.85 3.60 19.03
C PHE A 37 0.28 4.23 18.20
N TYR A 38 1.51 4.22 18.72
CA TYR A 38 2.70 4.56 17.95
C TYR A 38 3.42 3.29 17.53
N LYS A 39 3.21 2.89 16.27
CA LYS A 39 3.71 1.67 15.62
C LYS A 39 3.50 0.38 16.46
N ARG A 40 3.77 -0.78 15.86
CA ARG A 40 3.93 -2.03 16.61
C ARG A 40 5.17 -2.72 16.08
N ALA A 41 5.84 -3.50 16.94
CA ALA A 41 6.94 -4.34 16.49
C ALA A 41 6.40 -5.31 15.43
N LEU A 42 7.12 -5.42 14.32
CA LEU A 42 6.81 -6.39 13.27
C LEU A 42 7.09 -7.80 13.83
N PRO A 43 6.12 -8.74 13.80
CA PRO A 43 6.37 -10.11 14.22
C PRO A 43 7.40 -10.79 13.32
N CYS A 44 8.58 -11.09 13.87
CA CYS A 44 9.67 -11.76 13.17
C CYS A 44 10.14 -12.96 14.02
N PRO A 45 9.93 -14.21 13.58
CA PRO A 45 9.20 -14.67 12.37
C PRO A 45 7.66 -14.51 12.46
N PRO A 46 6.91 -14.60 11.34
CA PRO A 46 7.38 -14.96 9.99
C PRO A 46 7.80 -13.78 9.09
N ALA A 47 7.68 -12.52 9.52
CA ALA A 47 7.94 -11.38 8.64
C ALA A 47 9.39 -10.87 8.77
N VAL A 48 10.00 -10.51 7.63
CA VAL A 48 11.29 -9.81 7.56
C VAL A 48 11.03 -8.34 7.21
N ALA A 49 11.56 -7.42 8.02
CA ALA A 49 11.41 -5.99 7.74
C ALA A 49 12.17 -5.60 6.46
N PHE A 50 11.50 -4.91 5.52
CA PHE A 50 12.07 -4.52 4.23
C PHE A 50 13.38 -3.72 4.34
N SER A 51 13.44 -2.79 5.30
CA SER A 51 14.62 -1.96 5.56
C SER A 51 15.68 -2.61 6.45
N SER A 52 15.52 -3.87 6.83
CA SER A 52 16.55 -4.62 7.56
C SER A 52 17.68 -5.06 6.63
N SER A 53 18.79 -5.52 7.19
CA SER A 53 19.90 -6.05 6.38
C SER A 53 19.47 -7.27 5.58
N GLU A 54 18.71 -8.18 6.20
CA GLU A 54 18.16 -9.37 5.55
C GLU A 54 17.16 -9.01 4.45
N GLY A 55 16.24 -8.08 4.72
CA GLY A 55 15.27 -7.61 3.72
C GLY A 55 15.92 -6.97 2.49
N ARG A 56 17.01 -6.21 2.69
CA ARG A 56 17.82 -5.67 1.59
C ARG A 56 18.51 -6.76 0.76
N THR A 57 19.03 -7.80 1.40
CA THR A 57 19.62 -8.94 0.70
C THR A 57 18.56 -9.65 -0.14
N MET A 58 17.41 -9.98 0.44
CA MET A 58 16.31 -10.62 -0.30
C MET A 58 15.84 -9.79 -1.49
N PHE A 59 15.75 -8.46 -1.33
CA PHE A 59 15.40 -7.56 -2.42
C PHE A 59 16.46 -7.56 -3.53
N ALA A 60 17.75 -7.51 -3.17
CA ALA A 60 18.84 -7.54 -4.14
C ALA A 60 18.86 -8.85 -4.93
N ASP A 61 18.66 -9.98 -4.25
CA ASP A 61 18.59 -11.30 -4.89
C ASP A 61 17.43 -11.37 -5.88
N ALA A 62 16.21 -10.99 -5.45
CA ALA A 62 15.04 -11.00 -6.33
C ALA A 62 15.17 -10.02 -7.52
N LEU A 63 15.88 -8.90 -7.33
CA LEU A 63 16.18 -7.96 -8.40
C LEU A 63 17.14 -8.56 -9.43
N LEU A 64 18.21 -9.23 -8.98
CA LEU A 64 19.16 -9.92 -9.85
C LEU A 64 18.51 -11.09 -10.59
N ASP A 65 17.58 -11.78 -9.94
CA ASP A 65 16.79 -12.86 -10.52
C ASP A 65 15.73 -12.36 -11.52
N GLY A 66 15.54 -11.04 -11.63
CA GLY A 66 14.60 -10.43 -12.57
C GLY A 66 13.14 -10.55 -12.15
N THR A 67 12.84 -10.91 -10.91
CA THR A 67 11.47 -11.10 -10.39
C THR A 67 10.90 -9.87 -9.68
N LEU A 68 11.48 -8.70 -9.93
CA LEU A 68 11.03 -7.41 -9.37
C LEU A 68 10.80 -6.33 -10.44
N GLN A 69 10.55 -6.70 -11.70
CA GLN A 69 10.38 -5.71 -12.77
C GLN A 69 9.21 -4.75 -12.48
N GLY A 70 8.09 -5.28 -11.99
CA GLY A 70 6.92 -4.47 -11.63
C GLY A 70 7.14 -3.54 -10.43
N PHE A 71 8.15 -3.80 -9.59
CA PHE A 71 8.41 -2.99 -8.39
C PHE A 71 8.74 -1.54 -8.73
N PHE A 72 9.48 -1.29 -9.83
CA PHE A 72 9.91 0.06 -10.22
C PHE A 72 8.72 0.99 -10.48
N LYS A 73 7.71 0.54 -11.23
CA LYS A 73 6.51 1.36 -11.45
C LYS A 73 5.68 1.50 -10.19
N LEU A 74 5.58 0.46 -9.37
CA LEU A 74 4.81 0.52 -8.13
C LEU A 74 5.42 1.46 -7.10
N ILE A 75 6.75 1.49 -6.96
CA ILE A 75 7.43 2.33 -5.95
C ILE A 75 7.33 3.83 -6.32
N GLU A 76 7.30 4.17 -7.60
CA GLU A 76 7.01 5.54 -8.07
C GLU A 76 5.63 6.04 -7.61
N GLN A 77 4.68 5.12 -7.39
CA GLN A 77 3.31 5.42 -6.98
C GLN A 77 3.06 5.21 -5.49
N PHE A 78 4.08 4.79 -4.73
CA PHE A 78 3.89 4.38 -3.35
C PHE A 78 3.38 5.52 -2.48
N ARG A 79 2.31 5.23 -1.73
CA ARG A 79 1.64 6.21 -0.89
C ARG A 79 1.09 5.58 0.38
N THR A 80 0.94 6.41 1.39
CA THR A 80 0.18 6.07 2.59
C THR A 80 -1.31 6.21 2.28
N GLN A 81 -2.11 5.25 2.76
CA GLN A 81 -3.57 5.34 2.72
C GLN A 81 -4.06 6.54 3.55
N ASP A 82 -5.04 7.29 3.05
CA ASP A 82 -5.51 8.51 3.73
C ASP A 82 -6.39 8.18 4.94
N GLU A 83 -7.16 7.10 4.83
CA GLU A 83 -8.06 6.62 5.90
C GLU A 83 -7.73 5.16 6.28
N PRO A 84 -7.96 4.73 7.53
CA PRO A 84 -7.72 3.34 7.95
C PRO A 84 -8.44 2.29 7.10
N ALA A 85 -9.63 2.61 6.59
CA ALA A 85 -10.44 1.73 5.75
C ALA A 85 -10.05 1.77 4.26
N PHE A 86 -9.18 2.69 3.83
CA PHE A 86 -8.89 2.94 2.41
C PHE A 86 -7.73 2.11 1.84
N CYS A 87 -7.20 1.13 2.57
CA CYS A 87 -6.06 0.32 2.09
C CYS A 87 -6.27 -0.29 0.70
N GLY A 88 -7.49 -0.74 0.38
CA GLY A 88 -7.82 -1.27 -0.94
C GLY A 88 -7.92 -0.19 -2.01
N LEU A 89 -8.46 0.99 -1.69
CA LEU A 89 -8.50 2.14 -2.60
C LEU A 89 -7.08 2.69 -2.88
N ALA A 90 -6.23 2.73 -1.85
CA ALA A 90 -4.82 3.13 -1.96
C ALA A 90 -4.07 2.21 -2.94
N SER A 91 -4.23 0.90 -2.74
CA SER A 91 -3.62 -0.13 -3.58
C SER A 91 -4.10 -0.05 -5.03
N LEU A 92 -5.40 0.19 -5.25
CA LEU A 92 -5.96 0.39 -6.59
C LEU A 92 -5.41 1.65 -7.26
N ALA A 93 -5.38 2.78 -6.55
CA ALA A 93 -4.83 4.02 -7.10
C ALA A 93 -3.36 3.82 -7.50
N MET A 94 -2.55 3.15 -6.68
CA MET A 94 -1.17 2.79 -7.01
C MET A 94 -1.09 1.98 -8.30
N VAL A 95 -1.86 0.90 -8.42
CA VAL A 95 -1.82 0.01 -9.60
C VAL A 95 -2.30 0.73 -10.86
N LEU A 96 -3.39 1.49 -10.79
CA LEU A 96 -3.91 2.23 -11.95
C LEU A 96 -2.89 3.28 -12.46
N ASN A 97 -2.22 3.97 -11.54
CA ASN A 97 -1.15 4.92 -11.88
C ASN A 97 0.10 4.21 -12.42
N ALA A 98 0.48 3.07 -11.86
CA ALA A 98 1.62 2.27 -12.33
C ALA A 98 1.38 1.72 -13.74
N LEU A 99 0.12 1.40 -14.09
CA LEU A 99 -0.30 1.06 -15.45
C LEU A 99 -0.44 2.28 -16.37
N ALA A 100 -0.17 3.50 -15.89
CA ALA A 100 -0.31 4.75 -16.61
C ALA A 100 -1.71 4.98 -17.22
N ILE A 101 -2.75 4.53 -16.52
CA ILE A 101 -4.14 4.73 -16.95
C ILE A 101 -4.56 6.17 -16.65
N ASP A 102 -5.11 6.86 -17.64
CA ASP A 102 -5.61 8.23 -17.49
C ASP A 102 -6.99 8.23 -16.80
N PRO A 103 -7.15 8.86 -15.63
CA PRO A 103 -8.46 8.94 -14.97
C PRO A 103 -9.48 9.79 -15.75
N ARG A 104 -9.04 10.58 -16.74
CA ARG A 104 -9.87 11.50 -17.56
C ARG A 104 -10.63 12.55 -16.74
N ARG A 105 -10.22 12.77 -15.49
CA ARG A 105 -10.69 13.84 -14.59
C ARG A 105 -9.50 14.38 -13.80
N ALA A 106 -9.59 15.64 -13.42
CA ALA A 106 -8.56 16.28 -12.62
C ALA A 106 -8.56 15.72 -11.19
N TRP A 107 -7.35 15.52 -10.64
CA TRP A 107 -7.14 15.26 -9.22
C TRP A 107 -6.85 16.56 -8.47
N LYS A 108 -5.81 17.28 -8.89
CA LYS A 108 -5.37 18.55 -8.28
C LYS A 108 -4.94 19.52 -9.36
N GLY A 109 -5.61 20.68 -9.44
CA GLY A 109 -5.33 21.67 -10.49
C GLY A 109 -5.47 21.03 -11.90
N PRO A 110 -4.50 21.22 -12.82
CA PRO A 110 -4.54 20.61 -14.15
C PRO A 110 -4.12 19.13 -14.16
N TRP A 111 -3.65 18.58 -13.03
CA TRP A 111 -3.06 17.24 -12.98
C TRP A 111 -4.14 16.16 -12.93
N ARG A 112 -3.97 15.14 -13.76
CA ARG A 112 -4.82 13.94 -13.81
C ARG A 112 -4.00 12.77 -13.30
N TRP A 113 -4.35 12.29 -12.11
CA TRP A 113 -3.68 11.18 -11.44
C TRP A 113 -4.70 10.46 -10.56
N PHE A 114 -4.65 9.15 -10.43
CA PHE A 114 -5.59 8.46 -9.53
C PHE A 114 -5.27 8.77 -8.07
N HIS A 115 -6.34 9.02 -7.32
CA HIS A 115 -6.36 9.21 -5.88
C HIS A 115 -7.48 8.36 -5.27
N GLU A 116 -7.33 7.96 -4.00
CA GLU A 116 -8.33 7.14 -3.27
C GLU A 116 -9.75 7.70 -3.37
N GLN A 117 -9.89 9.02 -3.17
CA GLN A 117 -11.18 9.72 -3.22
C GLN A 117 -11.83 9.81 -4.61
N MET A 118 -11.18 9.27 -5.64
CA MET A 118 -11.75 9.21 -6.99
C MET A 118 -12.41 7.84 -7.23
N LEU A 119 -12.19 6.84 -6.39
CA LEU A 119 -12.60 5.46 -6.66
C LEU A 119 -13.98 5.15 -6.07
N ASP A 120 -15.03 5.74 -6.66
CA ASP A 120 -16.41 5.76 -6.12
C ASP A 120 -17.49 5.15 -7.03
N CYS A 121 -17.10 4.60 -8.19
CA CYS A 121 -18.05 4.15 -9.23
C CYS A 121 -18.91 2.93 -8.85
N CYS A 122 -18.43 2.06 -7.96
CA CYS A 122 -19.10 0.79 -7.59
C CYS A 122 -19.67 0.81 -6.17
N GLN A 123 -19.18 1.72 -5.33
CA GLN A 123 -19.60 1.88 -3.94
C GLN A 123 -19.33 3.32 -3.50
N PRO A 124 -20.26 4.01 -2.83
CA PRO A 124 -20.01 5.34 -2.28
C PRO A 124 -18.87 5.33 -1.27
N LEU A 125 -18.00 6.35 -1.31
CA LEU A 125 -16.88 6.49 -0.37
C LEU A 125 -17.34 6.57 1.09
N SER A 126 -18.54 7.11 1.34
CA SER A 126 -19.16 7.16 2.67
C SER A 126 -19.43 5.78 3.26
N THR A 127 -19.61 4.74 2.42
CA THR A 127 -19.74 3.36 2.90
C THR A 127 -18.37 2.70 3.03
N VAL A 128 -17.44 3.02 2.11
CA VAL A 128 -16.07 2.48 2.16
C VAL A 128 -15.32 2.96 3.39
N ILE A 129 -15.52 4.19 3.84
CA ILE A 129 -14.85 4.71 5.04
C ILE A 129 -15.27 3.95 6.32
N GLU A 130 -16.48 3.40 6.34
CA GLU A 130 -17.02 2.65 7.47
C GLU A 130 -16.59 1.17 7.45
N THR A 131 -16.51 0.56 6.26
CA THR A 131 -16.42 -0.91 6.11
C THR A 131 -15.22 -1.41 5.31
N GLY A 132 -14.45 -0.50 4.70
CA GLY A 132 -13.42 -0.83 3.73
C GLY A 132 -14.00 -1.33 2.41
N ILE A 133 -13.16 -1.99 1.60
CA ILE A 133 -13.61 -2.66 0.38
C ILE A 133 -13.40 -4.18 0.45
N ASN A 134 -14.36 -4.91 -0.11
CA ASN A 134 -14.24 -6.33 -0.37
C ASN A 134 -13.55 -6.56 -1.72
N LEU A 135 -12.45 -7.32 -1.73
CA LEU A 135 -11.70 -7.64 -2.95
C LEU A 135 -12.57 -8.35 -3.99
N ASP A 136 -13.45 -9.26 -3.55
CA ASP A 136 -14.25 -10.13 -4.41
C ASP A 136 -15.28 -9.39 -5.27
N GLN A 137 -15.79 -8.26 -4.78
CA GLN A 137 -16.91 -7.57 -5.42
C GLN A 137 -16.54 -6.14 -5.80
N GLN A 138 -15.79 -5.44 -4.96
CA GLN A 138 -15.59 -4.01 -5.11
C GLN A 138 -14.26 -3.70 -5.79
N ALA A 139 -13.15 -4.37 -5.43
CA ALA A 139 -11.86 -4.03 -6.02
C ALA A 139 -11.79 -4.31 -7.53
N ALA A 140 -12.24 -5.49 -7.97
CA ALA A 140 -12.26 -5.82 -9.39
C ALA A 140 -13.25 -4.94 -10.19
N CYS A 141 -14.38 -4.53 -9.57
CA CYS A 141 -15.32 -3.60 -10.18
C CYS A 141 -14.71 -2.21 -10.36
N LEU A 142 -14.07 -1.67 -9.30
CA LEU A 142 -13.40 -0.37 -9.31
C LEU A 142 -12.25 -0.33 -10.33
N ALA A 143 -11.48 -1.41 -10.45
CA ALA A 143 -10.43 -1.51 -11.47
C ALA A 143 -11.01 -1.42 -12.89
N ARG A 144 -12.05 -2.23 -13.18
CA ARG A 144 -12.70 -2.26 -14.51
C ARG A 144 -13.36 -0.94 -14.87
N CYS A 145 -14.11 -0.33 -13.95
CA CYS A 145 -14.81 0.92 -14.24
C CYS A 145 -13.83 2.08 -14.53
N ASN A 146 -12.59 2.00 -14.01
CA ASN A 146 -11.54 2.98 -14.24
C ASN A 146 -10.61 2.60 -15.41
N GLY A 147 -10.95 1.57 -16.19
CA GLY A 147 -10.29 1.25 -17.46
C GLY A 147 -9.22 0.16 -17.39
N ALA A 148 -9.00 -0.48 -16.25
CA ALA A 148 -8.10 -1.62 -16.16
C ALA A 148 -8.79 -2.93 -16.55
N MET A 149 -8.05 -3.84 -17.18
CA MET A 149 -8.43 -5.24 -17.23
C MET A 149 -8.10 -5.87 -15.87
N ALA A 150 -9.09 -6.48 -15.22
CA ALA A 150 -8.91 -7.10 -13.91
C ALA A 150 -9.45 -8.53 -13.89
N GLU A 151 -8.69 -9.46 -13.32
CA GLU A 151 -9.14 -10.82 -13.05
C GLU A 151 -9.24 -11.01 -11.53
N LEU A 152 -10.30 -11.68 -11.07
CA LEU A 152 -10.45 -12.05 -9.68
C LEU A 152 -10.14 -13.54 -9.55
N VAL A 153 -9.11 -13.87 -8.78
CA VAL A 153 -8.78 -15.25 -8.42
C VAL A 153 -9.02 -15.42 -6.93
N ARG A 154 -9.89 -16.37 -6.57
CA ARG A 154 -10.20 -16.70 -5.17
C ARG A 154 -9.24 -17.76 -4.64
N TYR A 155 -8.98 -17.74 -3.34
CA TYR A 155 -8.05 -18.66 -2.69
C TYR A 155 -8.46 -20.14 -2.83
N ASP A 156 -9.76 -20.43 -2.99
CA ASP A 156 -10.32 -21.77 -3.15
C ASP A 156 -10.30 -22.27 -4.59
N SER A 157 -10.04 -21.39 -5.56
CA SER A 157 -10.00 -21.71 -6.99
C SER A 157 -8.63 -22.14 -7.51
N LEU A 158 -7.57 -22.02 -6.70
CA LEU A 158 -6.19 -22.22 -7.15
C LEU A 158 -5.37 -22.95 -6.08
N SER A 159 -4.48 -23.87 -6.49
CA SER A 159 -3.51 -24.47 -5.56
C SER A 159 -2.43 -23.46 -5.18
N GLU A 160 -1.79 -23.66 -4.02
CA GLU A 160 -0.69 -22.81 -3.56
C GLU A 160 0.47 -22.76 -4.57
N GLU A 161 0.80 -23.91 -5.17
CA GLU A 161 1.86 -24.01 -6.19
C GLU A 161 1.56 -23.14 -7.41
N LYS A 162 0.32 -23.20 -7.91
CA LYS A 162 -0.12 -22.36 -9.03
C LYS A 162 -0.12 -20.88 -8.63
N PHE A 163 -0.52 -20.56 -7.40
CA PHE A 163 -0.52 -19.18 -6.91
C PHE A 163 0.89 -18.61 -6.96
N ARG A 164 1.87 -19.35 -6.43
CA ARG A 164 3.28 -18.94 -6.45
C ARG A 164 3.81 -18.74 -7.87
N ALA A 165 3.50 -19.67 -8.78
CA ALA A 165 3.91 -19.55 -10.18
C ALA A 165 3.32 -18.30 -10.86
N THR A 166 2.02 -18.03 -10.66
CA THR A 166 1.36 -16.83 -11.20
C THR A 166 1.97 -15.54 -10.64
N ILE A 167 2.25 -15.48 -9.33
CA ILE A 167 2.88 -14.29 -8.73
C ILE A 167 4.28 -14.07 -9.30
N GLN A 168 5.08 -15.13 -9.49
CA GLN A 168 6.41 -15.03 -10.09
C GLN A 168 6.34 -14.46 -11.52
N GLU A 169 5.40 -14.96 -12.33
CA GLU A 169 5.19 -14.48 -13.70
C GLU A 169 4.79 -12.99 -13.73
N ILE A 170 3.84 -12.58 -12.89
CA ILE A 170 3.38 -11.19 -12.81
C ILE A 170 4.54 -10.28 -12.36
N CYS A 171 5.30 -10.66 -11.34
CA CYS A 171 6.38 -9.84 -10.80
C CYS A 171 7.61 -9.74 -11.72
N ALA A 172 7.79 -10.70 -12.64
CA ALA A 172 8.80 -10.67 -13.69
C ALA A 172 8.45 -9.69 -14.84
N SER A 173 7.26 -9.09 -14.81
CA SER A 173 6.79 -8.10 -15.79
C SER A 173 6.48 -6.75 -15.13
N ASP A 174 6.54 -5.68 -15.92
CA ASP A 174 6.12 -4.33 -15.53
C ASP A 174 4.78 -3.91 -16.18
N GLN A 175 4.11 -4.84 -16.86
CA GLN A 175 2.84 -4.63 -17.58
C GLN A 175 1.62 -5.11 -16.78
N GLN A 176 1.84 -5.91 -15.75
CA GLN A 176 0.79 -6.49 -14.92
C GLN A 176 1.16 -6.31 -13.45
N HIS A 177 0.13 -6.12 -12.63
CA HIS A 177 0.28 -5.98 -11.19
C HIS A 177 -0.81 -6.77 -10.48
N VAL A 178 -0.52 -7.18 -9.25
CA VAL A 178 -1.43 -7.96 -8.42
C VAL A 178 -1.70 -7.23 -7.11
N ILE A 179 -2.95 -7.22 -6.70
CA ILE A 179 -3.37 -6.79 -5.36
C ILE A 179 -3.79 -8.05 -4.60
N VAL A 180 -3.20 -8.28 -3.44
CA VAL A 180 -3.53 -9.41 -2.57
C VAL A 180 -4.37 -8.94 -1.38
N SER A 181 -5.44 -9.67 -1.09
CA SER A 181 -6.22 -9.49 0.15
C SER A 181 -5.95 -10.66 1.08
N TYR A 182 -5.66 -10.35 2.34
CA TYR A 182 -5.29 -11.35 3.34
C TYR A 182 -5.67 -10.88 4.75
N SER A 183 -5.78 -11.83 5.68
CA SER A 183 -5.98 -11.52 7.09
C SER A 183 -4.64 -11.29 7.79
N ARG A 184 -4.44 -10.08 8.33
CA ARG A 184 -3.26 -9.74 9.15
C ARG A 184 -3.10 -10.66 10.37
N LYS A 185 -4.21 -11.18 10.91
CA LYS A 185 -4.25 -12.10 12.05
C LYS A 185 -3.36 -13.32 11.83
N GLN A 186 -3.34 -13.88 10.62
CA GLN A 186 -2.53 -15.07 10.29
C GLN A 186 -1.03 -14.78 10.32
N PHE A 187 -0.63 -13.51 10.17
CA PHE A 187 0.76 -13.07 10.25
C PHE A 187 1.10 -12.42 11.61
N LEU A 188 0.20 -12.54 12.60
CA LEU A 188 0.32 -11.89 13.91
C LEU A 188 0.43 -10.36 13.82
N GLN A 189 0.04 -9.79 12.68
CA GLN A 189 0.00 -8.35 12.44
C GLN A 189 -1.35 -7.79 12.91
N THR A 190 -1.38 -6.48 13.12
CA THR A 190 -2.54 -5.78 13.69
C THR A 190 -3.14 -4.79 12.70
N GLY A 191 -4.45 -4.62 12.77
CA GLY A 191 -5.26 -3.87 11.83
C GLY A 191 -6.30 -4.76 11.19
#